data_AF-A0A8B7TXH2-F1
#
_entry.id   AF-A0A8B7TXH2-F1
#
_cell.length_a   1.000
_cell.length_b   1.000
_cell.length_c   1.000
_cell.angle_alpha   90.00
_cell.angle_beta   90.00
_cell.angle_gamma   90.00
#
_symmetry.space_group_name_H-M   'P 1'
#
loop_
_entity.id
_entity.type
_entity.pdbx_description
1 polymer ?
#
loop_
_entity_poly.entity_id
_entity_poly.type
_entity_poly.pdbx_seq_one_letter_code
_entity_poly.pdbx_strand_id
1 'polypeptide(L)'
;MGGALVLESAALLHWLEREGYGPLGMTGISMGGHMASLAVSNWPKPMPLIPCLSWSTASGVFTTGVLSKSINWRELEKQYYTQTVYEEEIIHMLEYCGTDSFKMGQEFVKRFPSSVDKLSNLNLVSRTLSLDVTDQADANHTECHDSSKTSTSAMSRLLMQDPSKIESLNTTLSINKSCYTTYNPQSCHPLSKEQQRNNLQKESLIFMKGVMDECTHVANFSVPVDPSLIIVVQAKEDAYIPRTGVRSLQEIWPGCEIRYLEGGHISAYLFKQGLFRQAIYDAFERFLHKYAN
;
A
#
# COMPACT_ATOMS: atom_id res chain seq x y z
N MET A 1 3.16 7.34 -3.41
CA MET A 1 4.59 7.18 -3.07
C MET A 1 5.08 5.74 -3.14
N GLY A 2 4.33 4.73 -2.64
CA GLY A 2 4.79 3.33 -2.68
C GLY A 2 5.08 2.75 -4.07
N GLY A 3 4.27 3.07 -5.09
CA GLY A 3 4.43 2.50 -6.43
C GLY A 3 5.80 2.77 -7.10
N ALA A 4 6.33 3.98 -6.97
CA ALA A 4 7.65 4.32 -7.49
C ALA A 4 8.75 3.49 -6.82
N LEU A 5 8.71 3.38 -5.48
CA LEU A 5 9.67 2.59 -4.71
C LEU A 5 9.61 1.10 -5.09
N VAL A 6 8.42 0.55 -5.29
CA VAL A 6 8.24 -0.85 -5.76
C VAL A 6 8.92 -1.05 -7.12
N LEU A 7 8.71 -0.14 -8.06
CA LEU A 7 9.33 -0.21 -9.40
C LEU A 7 10.86 -0.03 -9.35
N GLU A 8 11.35 0.94 -8.58
CA GLU A 8 12.78 1.16 -8.37
C GLU A 8 13.45 -0.06 -7.74
N SER A 9 12.81 -0.66 -6.73
CA SER A 9 13.29 -1.88 -6.09
C SER A 9 13.36 -3.03 -7.09
N ALA A 10 12.34 -3.23 -7.92
CA ALA A 10 12.34 -4.26 -8.95
C ALA A 10 13.46 -4.02 -9.99
N ALA A 11 13.65 -2.78 -10.42
CA ALA A 11 14.72 -2.42 -11.36
C ALA A 11 16.11 -2.69 -10.78
N LEU A 12 16.34 -2.31 -9.51
CA LEU A 12 17.59 -2.56 -8.81
C LEU A 12 17.84 -4.06 -8.58
N LEU A 13 16.83 -4.83 -8.19
CA LEU A 13 16.94 -6.28 -8.00
C LEU A 13 17.27 -7.00 -9.32
N HIS A 14 16.61 -6.62 -10.43
CA HIS A 14 16.95 -7.15 -11.75
C HIS A 14 18.35 -6.75 -12.22
N TRP A 15 18.79 -5.53 -11.91
CA TRP A 15 20.15 -5.10 -12.17
C TRP A 15 21.16 -5.94 -11.38
N LEU A 16 20.96 -6.08 -10.06
CA LEU A 16 21.83 -6.87 -9.19
C LEU A 16 21.95 -8.33 -9.67
N GLU A 17 20.83 -8.95 -10.02
CA GLU A 17 20.82 -10.32 -10.54
C GLU A 17 21.59 -10.45 -11.86
N ARG A 18 21.41 -9.50 -12.79
CA ARG A 18 22.12 -9.51 -14.07
C ARG A 18 23.63 -9.37 -13.91
N GLU A 19 24.08 -8.59 -12.94
CA GLU A 19 25.51 -8.44 -12.63
C GLU A 19 26.08 -9.64 -11.83
N GLY A 20 25.24 -10.64 -11.52
CA GLY A 20 25.67 -11.86 -10.83
C GLY A 20 25.73 -11.74 -9.30
N TYR A 21 25.13 -10.71 -8.71
CA TYR A 21 25.02 -10.61 -7.26
C TYR A 21 23.94 -11.56 -6.74
N GLY A 22 24.27 -12.29 -5.67
CA GLY A 22 23.31 -13.17 -4.98
C GLY A 22 23.94 -13.89 -3.79
N PRO A 23 23.12 -14.42 -2.86
CA PRO A 23 21.67 -14.26 -2.78
C PRO A 23 21.24 -12.81 -2.48
N LEU A 24 20.08 -12.39 -2.99
CA LEU A 24 19.50 -11.06 -2.74
C LEU A 24 18.45 -11.14 -1.63
N GLY A 25 18.27 -10.07 -0.87
CA GLY A 25 17.26 -9.96 0.17
C GLY A 25 16.87 -8.51 0.43
N MET A 26 15.71 -8.30 1.06
CA MET A 26 15.22 -6.97 1.40
C MET A 26 14.92 -6.84 2.89
N THR A 27 15.25 -5.68 3.45
CA THR A 27 14.89 -5.31 4.81
C THR A 27 14.57 -3.82 4.85
N GLY A 28 13.87 -3.42 5.89
CA GLY A 28 13.61 -2.02 6.16
C GLY A 28 13.04 -1.88 7.57
N ILE A 29 13.14 -0.67 8.12
CA ILE A 29 12.63 -0.36 9.46
C ILE A 29 11.43 0.57 9.32
N SER A 30 10.38 0.35 10.12
CA SER A 30 9.20 1.21 10.17
C SER A 30 8.53 1.32 8.79
N MET A 31 8.23 2.53 8.31
CA MET A 31 7.74 2.74 6.96
C MET A 31 8.60 2.03 5.90
N GLY A 32 9.93 1.96 6.07
CA GLY A 32 10.82 1.25 5.16
C GLY A 32 10.59 -0.28 5.14
N GLY A 33 10.24 -0.88 6.28
CA GLY A 33 9.91 -2.31 6.36
C GLY A 33 8.59 -2.64 5.67
N HIS A 34 7.63 -1.73 5.78
CA HIS A 34 6.37 -1.82 5.05
C HIS A 34 6.58 -1.65 3.53
N MET A 35 7.42 -0.70 3.11
CA MET A 35 7.77 -0.53 1.70
C MET A 35 8.53 -1.73 1.13
N ALA A 36 9.48 -2.30 1.88
CA ALA A 36 10.15 -3.54 1.50
C ALA A 36 9.13 -4.68 1.31
N SER A 37 8.13 -4.78 2.20
CA SER A 37 7.05 -5.76 2.10
C SER A 37 6.27 -5.63 0.78
N LEU A 38 5.90 -4.42 0.39
CA LEU A 38 5.24 -4.16 -0.90
C LEU A 38 6.13 -4.50 -2.10
N ALA A 39 7.42 -4.19 -2.03
CA ALA A 39 8.38 -4.50 -3.10
C ALA A 39 8.53 -6.01 -3.30
N VAL A 40 8.73 -6.78 -2.22
CA VAL A 40 8.87 -8.24 -2.29
C VAL A 40 7.59 -8.92 -2.78
N SER A 41 6.42 -8.42 -2.38
CA SER A 41 5.13 -8.89 -2.90
C SER A 41 4.98 -8.75 -4.41
N ASN A 42 5.79 -7.91 -5.06
CA ASN A 42 5.83 -7.74 -6.52
C ASN A 42 7.06 -8.39 -7.18
N TRP A 43 7.90 -9.09 -6.40
CA TRP A 43 9.10 -9.74 -6.91
C TRP A 43 8.81 -11.21 -7.30
N PRO A 44 9.18 -11.66 -8.52
CA PRO A 44 8.76 -12.96 -9.04
C PRO A 44 9.62 -14.15 -8.58
N LYS A 45 10.54 -13.97 -7.62
CA LYS A 45 11.46 -15.03 -7.16
C LYS A 45 11.44 -15.14 -5.63
N PRO A 46 11.81 -16.30 -5.05
CA PRO A 46 12.00 -16.43 -3.61
C PRO A 46 13.04 -15.42 -3.12
N MET A 47 12.75 -14.72 -2.02
CA MET A 47 13.64 -13.69 -1.48
C MET A 47 13.48 -13.56 0.04
N PRO A 48 14.58 -13.61 0.82
CA PRO A 48 14.60 -13.19 2.21
C PRO A 48 14.01 -11.79 2.39
N LEU A 49 13.02 -11.67 3.27
CA LEU A 49 12.41 -10.40 3.63
C LEU A 49 12.37 -10.25 5.15
N ILE A 50 12.94 -9.15 5.65
CA ILE A 50 13.03 -8.86 7.08
C ILE A 50 12.45 -7.47 7.36
N PRO A 51 11.12 -7.35 7.44
CA PRO A 51 10.46 -6.08 7.73
C PRO A 51 10.47 -5.87 9.25
N CYS A 52 11.21 -4.86 9.68
CA CYS A 52 11.42 -4.54 11.09
C CYS A 52 10.50 -3.40 11.51
N LEU A 53 9.84 -3.58 12.66
CA LEU A 53 8.96 -2.58 13.26
C LEU A 53 7.92 -2.06 12.28
N SER A 54 7.33 -2.93 11.45
CA SER A 54 6.40 -2.54 10.38
C SER A 54 5.30 -3.57 10.19
N TRP A 55 4.06 -3.16 9.95
CA TRP A 55 2.93 -4.09 9.91
C TRP A 55 2.23 -4.13 8.54
N SER A 56 1.08 -4.80 8.48
CA SER A 56 0.34 -5.08 7.26
C SER A 56 -0.34 -3.85 6.64
N THR A 57 -0.52 -2.73 7.35
CA THR A 57 -1.15 -1.51 6.81
C THR A 57 -0.62 -0.27 7.53
N ALA A 58 -0.63 0.87 6.84
CA ALA A 58 -0.35 2.18 7.42
C ALA A 58 -1.58 2.82 8.08
N SER A 59 -2.77 2.28 7.86
CA SER A 59 -4.04 2.83 8.37
C SER A 59 -4.00 3.08 9.88
N GLY A 60 -3.58 2.09 10.66
CA GLY A 60 -3.45 2.21 12.12
C GLY A 60 -2.51 3.34 12.55
N VAL A 61 -1.42 3.56 11.82
CA VAL A 61 -0.41 4.59 12.10
C VAL A 61 -1.04 5.98 12.10
N PHE A 62 -1.84 6.29 11.08
CA PHE A 62 -2.45 7.60 10.90
C PHE A 62 -3.79 7.77 11.62
N THR A 63 -4.54 6.70 11.86
CA THR A 63 -5.92 6.80 12.42
C THR A 63 -6.01 6.57 13.92
N THR A 64 -5.10 5.76 14.50
CA THR A 64 -5.20 5.33 15.90
C THR A 64 -3.87 5.36 16.67
N GLY A 65 -2.73 5.34 15.99
CA GLY A 65 -1.39 5.38 16.57
C GLY A 65 -1.00 6.77 17.06
N VAL A 66 0.21 6.91 17.61
CA VAL A 66 0.69 8.21 18.12
C VAL A 66 0.72 9.30 17.04
N LEU A 67 0.94 8.93 15.77
CA LEU A 67 0.93 9.88 14.65
C LEU A 67 -0.47 10.39 14.30
N SER A 68 -1.53 9.69 14.71
CA SER A 68 -2.90 10.20 14.53
C SER A 68 -3.13 11.54 15.22
N LYS A 69 -2.38 11.83 16.29
CA LYS A 69 -2.47 13.10 17.02
C LYS A 69 -1.77 14.26 16.30
N SER A 70 -0.94 13.95 15.30
CA SER A 70 -0.26 14.95 14.46
C SER A 70 -1.07 15.34 13.22
N ILE A 71 -2.13 14.60 12.91
CA ILE A 71 -2.99 14.86 11.75
C ILE A 71 -3.99 15.98 12.08
N ASN A 72 -4.14 16.95 11.16
CA ASN A 72 -5.14 18.01 11.27
C ASN A 72 -6.54 17.49 10.90
N TRP A 73 -7.11 16.69 11.80
CA TRP A 73 -8.45 16.09 11.62
C TRP A 73 -9.53 17.13 11.37
N ARG A 74 -9.43 18.31 11.98
CA ARG A 74 -10.40 19.38 11.76
C ARG A 74 -10.45 19.82 10.29
N GLU A 75 -9.31 19.93 9.64
CA GLU A 75 -9.28 20.28 8.21
C GLU A 75 -9.71 19.11 7.34
N LEU A 76 -9.30 17.88 7.66
CA LEU A 76 -9.74 16.69 6.92
C LEU A 76 -11.26 16.48 7.00
N GLU A 77 -11.86 16.68 8.18
CA GLU A 77 -13.30 16.64 8.41
C GLU A 77 -14.03 17.69 7.57
N LYS A 78 -13.50 18.93 7.57
CA LYS A 78 -14.05 20.02 6.78
C LYS A 78 -13.94 19.72 5.28
N GLN A 79 -12.80 19.22 4.82
CA GLN A 79 -12.57 18.85 3.42
C GLN A 79 -13.52 17.75 2.97
N TYR A 80 -13.60 16.66 3.74
CA TYR A 80 -14.53 15.55 3.50
C TYR A 80 -15.98 16.03 3.35
N TYR A 81 -16.44 16.95 4.22
CA TYR A 81 -17.81 17.44 4.18
C TYR A 81 -18.08 18.47 3.07
N THR A 82 -17.12 19.34 2.77
CA THR A 82 -17.34 20.48 1.86
C THR A 82 -17.08 20.14 0.40
N GLN A 83 -16.35 19.06 0.12
CA GLN A 83 -15.95 18.70 -1.23
C GLN A 83 -16.50 17.31 -1.57
N THR A 84 -17.55 17.27 -2.38
CA THR A 84 -18.20 16.03 -2.83
C THR A 84 -17.25 15.13 -3.63
N VAL A 85 -16.21 15.71 -4.23
CA VAL A 85 -15.12 15.02 -4.94
C VAL A 85 -14.51 13.88 -4.11
N TYR A 86 -14.38 14.03 -2.80
CA TYR A 86 -13.79 12.98 -1.96
C TYR A 86 -14.69 11.76 -1.82
N GLU A 87 -16.00 11.93 -1.82
CA GLU A 87 -16.92 10.79 -1.82
C GLU A 87 -17.07 10.24 -3.24
N GLU A 88 -17.33 11.10 -4.23
CA GLU A 88 -17.69 10.66 -5.58
C GLU A 88 -16.48 10.13 -6.36
N GLU A 89 -15.34 10.82 -6.36
CA GLU A 89 -14.21 10.48 -7.23
C GLU A 89 -13.24 9.49 -6.57
N ILE A 90 -12.95 9.63 -5.26
CA ILE A 90 -12.05 8.70 -4.58
C ILE A 90 -12.68 7.30 -4.50
N ILE A 91 -13.99 7.19 -4.24
CA ILE A 91 -14.64 5.87 -4.25
C ILE A 91 -14.49 5.21 -5.62
N HIS A 92 -14.67 5.95 -6.72
CA HIS A 92 -14.44 5.41 -8.07
C HIS A 92 -12.99 5.03 -8.33
N MET A 93 -12.01 5.75 -7.79
CA MET A 93 -10.60 5.35 -7.89
C MET A 93 -10.25 4.10 -7.07
N LEU A 94 -10.95 3.89 -5.96
CA LEU A 94 -10.81 2.71 -5.10
C LEU A 94 -11.61 1.51 -5.62
N GLU A 95 -12.51 1.72 -6.58
CA GLU A 95 -13.33 0.67 -7.17
C GLU A 95 -12.46 -0.27 -8.02
N TYR A 96 -12.10 -1.41 -7.44
CA TYR A 96 -11.27 -2.41 -8.11
C TYR A 96 -12.03 -3.01 -9.30
N CYS A 97 -11.56 -2.73 -10.52
CA CYS A 97 -12.17 -3.18 -11.77
C CYS A 97 -11.99 -4.68 -12.09
N GLY A 98 -11.61 -5.50 -11.11
CA GLY A 98 -11.49 -6.96 -11.28
C GLY A 98 -10.34 -7.42 -12.18
N THR A 99 -9.53 -6.50 -12.69
CA THR A 99 -8.52 -6.80 -13.72
C THR A 99 -7.14 -7.02 -13.10
N ASP A 100 -6.42 -8.03 -13.61
CA ASP A 100 -5.08 -8.39 -13.17
C ASP A 100 -4.07 -7.24 -13.39
N SER A 101 -3.63 -6.64 -12.27
CA SER A 101 -2.67 -5.54 -12.24
C SER A 101 -1.35 -5.86 -12.93
N PHE A 102 -0.90 -7.12 -12.93
CA PHE A 102 0.33 -7.52 -13.62
C PHE A 102 0.17 -7.42 -15.14
N LYS A 103 -0.97 -7.89 -15.69
CA LYS A 103 -1.29 -7.76 -17.11
C LYS A 103 -1.46 -6.30 -17.51
N MET A 104 -2.09 -5.49 -16.66
CA MET A 104 -2.20 -4.05 -16.89
C MET A 104 -0.83 -3.38 -16.96
N GLY A 105 0.10 -3.72 -16.06
CA GLY A 105 1.48 -3.22 -16.10
C GLY A 105 2.20 -3.61 -17.39
N GLN A 106 2.08 -4.86 -17.82
CA GLN A 106 2.67 -5.31 -19.10
C GLN A 106 2.09 -4.56 -20.30
N GLU A 107 0.78 -4.38 -20.36
CA GLU A 107 0.13 -3.63 -21.44
C GLU A 107 0.51 -2.15 -21.43
N PHE A 108 0.66 -1.54 -20.24
CA PHE A 108 1.13 -0.17 -20.10
C PHE A 108 2.53 0.00 -20.69
N VAL A 109 3.48 -0.89 -20.33
CA VAL A 109 4.87 -0.86 -20.81
C VAL A 109 4.95 -1.10 -22.32
N LYS A 110 4.20 -2.07 -22.86
CA LYS A 110 4.16 -2.33 -24.32
C LYS A 110 3.70 -1.13 -25.13
N ARG A 111 2.86 -0.28 -24.54
CA ARG A 111 2.25 0.89 -25.19
C ARG A 111 2.94 2.20 -24.80
N PHE A 112 4.05 2.16 -24.08
CA PHE A 112 4.87 3.34 -23.80
C PHE A 112 5.53 3.88 -25.09
N PRO A 113 5.54 5.20 -25.36
CA PRO A 113 5.10 6.30 -24.49
C PRO A 113 3.60 6.64 -24.59
N SER A 114 2.86 6.16 -25.60
CA SER A 114 1.44 6.55 -25.81
C SER A 114 0.49 6.29 -24.62
N SER A 115 0.85 5.37 -23.71
CA SER A 115 0.15 5.16 -22.44
C SER A 115 0.18 6.36 -21.51
N VAL A 116 1.29 7.12 -21.48
CA VAL A 116 1.41 8.30 -20.60
C VAL A 116 0.69 9.53 -21.17
N ASP A 117 0.54 9.61 -22.49
CA ASP A 117 -0.24 10.68 -23.14
C ASP A 117 -1.73 10.61 -22.79
N LYS A 118 -2.23 9.43 -22.39
CA LYS A 118 -3.60 9.28 -21.89
C LYS A 118 -3.73 9.70 -20.41
N LEU A 119 -2.64 9.67 -19.67
CA LEU A 119 -2.59 10.06 -18.26
C LEU A 119 -2.57 11.59 -18.09
N SER A 120 -2.12 12.36 -19.09
CA SER A 120 -2.17 13.82 -19.07
C SER A 120 -3.60 14.38 -19.02
N ASN A 121 -4.59 13.59 -19.45
CA ASN A 121 -6.02 13.92 -19.36
C ASN A 121 -6.64 13.64 -17.98
N LEU A 122 -5.92 12.97 -17.07
CA LEU A 122 -6.31 12.89 -15.66
C LEU A 122 -5.94 14.21 -14.98
N ASN A 123 -6.74 15.24 -15.25
CA ASN A 123 -6.67 16.57 -14.63
C ASN A 123 -7.02 16.56 -13.12
N LEU A 124 -6.92 15.40 -12.49
CA LEU A 124 -7.18 15.11 -11.07
C LEU A 124 -6.03 15.58 -10.18
N VAL A 125 -4.80 15.56 -10.71
CA VAL A 125 -3.58 16.00 -10.02
C VAL A 125 -3.60 17.52 -9.82
N SER A 126 -4.10 18.28 -10.81
CA SER A 126 -4.05 19.74 -10.76
C SER A 126 -5.07 20.36 -9.79
N ARG A 127 -6.17 19.66 -9.48
CA ARG A 127 -7.20 20.12 -8.51
C ARG A 127 -6.97 19.63 -7.08
N THR A 128 -6.27 18.50 -6.91
CA THR A 128 -6.00 17.91 -5.59
C THR A 128 -4.70 18.42 -4.96
N LEU A 129 -3.71 18.83 -5.77
CA LEU A 129 -2.42 19.38 -5.29
C LEU A 129 -2.36 20.90 -5.23
N SER A 130 -3.37 21.63 -5.70
CA SER A 130 -3.45 23.10 -5.56
C SER A 130 -3.85 23.49 -4.13
N LEU A 131 -2.95 23.19 -3.19
CA LEU A 131 -2.73 24.06 -2.04
C LEU A 131 -2.09 25.33 -2.60
N ASP A 132 -2.84 26.44 -2.58
CA ASP A 132 -2.44 27.76 -3.06
C ASP A 132 -0.99 28.10 -2.70
N VAL A 133 -0.10 27.97 -3.68
CA VAL A 133 1.14 28.73 -3.74
C VAL A 133 1.11 29.42 -5.09
N THR A 134 0.51 30.61 -5.09
CA THR A 134 0.70 31.57 -6.17
C THR A 134 2.17 31.99 -6.17
N ASP A 135 2.92 31.49 -7.14
CA ASP A 135 4.08 32.23 -7.64
C ASP A 135 4.09 32.18 -9.17
N GLN A 136 3.97 33.37 -9.75
CA GLN A 136 4.14 33.61 -11.18
C GLN A 136 5.63 33.46 -11.53
N ALA A 137 5.94 32.71 -12.58
CA ALA A 137 7.04 33.05 -13.47
C ALA A 137 6.94 32.30 -14.80
N ASP A 138 7.19 33.04 -15.86
CA ASP A 138 6.96 32.78 -17.26
C ASP A 138 7.90 31.75 -17.93
N ALA A 139 7.32 31.10 -18.95
CA ALA A 139 7.85 30.83 -20.29
C ALA A 139 9.31 30.32 -20.48
N ASN A 140 9.46 29.15 -21.10
CA ASN A 140 9.66 29.06 -22.55
C ASN A 140 9.91 27.62 -23.05
N HIS A 141 9.34 27.34 -24.22
CA HIS A 141 9.50 26.19 -25.09
C HIS A 141 10.97 25.80 -25.35
N THR A 142 11.23 24.51 -25.64
CA THR A 142 11.81 24.03 -26.93
C THR A 142 11.72 22.49 -27.00
N GLU A 143 11.08 21.98 -28.06
CA GLU A 143 11.04 20.56 -28.47
C GLU A 143 12.35 20.12 -29.13
N CYS A 144 12.72 18.83 -29.01
CA CYS A 144 13.34 18.12 -30.13
C CYS A 144 13.16 16.59 -30.06
N HIS A 145 12.55 16.09 -31.15
CA HIS A 145 12.68 14.79 -31.85
C HIS A 145 14.02 14.03 -31.64
N ASP A 146 14.20 12.71 -31.85
CA ASP A 146 13.43 11.71 -32.59
C ASP A 146 13.90 10.27 -32.23
N SER A 147 13.01 9.31 -32.49
CA SER A 147 13.15 7.91 -32.93
C SER A 147 14.44 7.08 -32.70
N SER A 148 14.27 5.84 -32.21
CA SER A 148 14.49 4.61 -33.02
C SER A 148 13.94 3.35 -32.34
N LYS A 149 13.35 2.46 -33.16
CA LYS A 149 12.60 1.24 -32.82
C LYS A 149 13.40 0.00 -33.22
N THR A 150 13.33 -1.08 -32.44
CA THR A 150 13.34 -2.51 -32.89
C THR A 150 13.03 -3.39 -31.66
N SER A 151 11.90 -4.08 -31.48
CA SER A 151 11.25 -5.21 -32.21
C SER A 151 11.92 -6.58 -32.01
N THR A 152 11.33 -7.43 -31.14
CA THR A 152 11.23 -8.93 -31.18
C THR A 152 10.60 -9.41 -29.85
N SER A 153 9.31 -9.75 -29.72
CA SER A 153 8.53 -10.93 -30.16
C SER A 153 8.73 -12.23 -29.35
N ALA A 154 7.60 -12.71 -28.79
CA ALA A 154 7.29 -14.05 -28.22
C ALA A 154 7.90 -14.37 -26.83
N MET A 155 7.20 -14.95 -25.85
CA MET A 155 6.15 -15.98 -25.91
C MET A 155 5.28 -15.98 -24.64
N SER A 156 3.97 -16.14 -24.79
CA SER A 156 2.96 -16.26 -23.73
C SER A 156 2.83 -17.72 -23.26
N ARG A 157 2.76 -17.95 -21.94
CA ARG A 157 2.10 -19.14 -21.36
C ARG A 157 1.35 -18.80 -20.06
N LEU A 158 0.03 -18.84 -20.21
CA LEU A 158 -1.08 -19.06 -19.28
C LEU A 158 -0.75 -19.70 -17.92
N LEU A 159 -1.30 -19.15 -16.83
CA LEU A 159 -1.89 -19.92 -15.71
C LEU A 159 -3.11 -19.17 -15.13
N MET A 160 -4.18 -19.92 -14.95
CA MET A 160 -5.50 -19.53 -14.43
C MET A 160 -5.57 -19.81 -12.92
N GLN A 161 -6.14 -18.89 -12.12
CA GLN A 161 -6.65 -19.15 -10.77
C GLN A 161 -7.90 -18.28 -10.59
N ASP A 162 -9.12 -18.84 -10.61
CA ASP A 162 -9.91 -19.54 -9.57
C ASP A 162 -10.94 -18.58 -8.93
N PRO A 163 -12.27 -18.74 -9.13
CA PRO A 163 -13.29 -17.70 -8.90
C PRO A 163 -13.73 -17.52 -7.44
N SER A 164 -13.15 -18.26 -6.50
CA SER A 164 -13.63 -18.36 -5.11
C SER A 164 -13.37 -17.13 -4.23
N LYS A 165 -12.66 -16.11 -4.73
CA LYS A 165 -12.41 -14.83 -4.02
C LYS A 165 -13.49 -13.77 -4.23
N ILE A 166 -14.48 -14.00 -5.10
CA ILE A 166 -15.51 -13.01 -5.46
C ILE A 166 -16.60 -12.89 -4.37
N GLU A 167 -16.82 -13.92 -3.56
CA GLU A 167 -17.90 -13.90 -2.54
C GLU A 167 -17.57 -13.11 -1.26
N SER A 168 -16.29 -12.95 -0.87
CA SER A 168 -15.97 -12.21 0.36
C SER A 168 -15.98 -10.69 0.20
N LEU A 169 -15.81 -10.19 -1.04
CA LEU A 169 -15.79 -8.76 -1.35
C LEU A 169 -17.18 -8.13 -1.27
N ASN A 170 -18.22 -8.89 -1.65
CA ASN A 170 -19.59 -8.44 -1.51
C ASN A 170 -19.97 -8.27 -0.04
N THR A 171 -19.46 -9.09 0.89
CA THR A 171 -19.89 -9.06 2.29
C THR A 171 -19.39 -7.83 3.06
N THR A 172 -18.20 -7.32 2.76
CA THR A 172 -17.64 -6.12 3.43
C THR A 172 -18.19 -4.81 2.85
N LEU A 173 -18.47 -4.78 1.54
CA LEU A 173 -19.08 -3.62 0.87
C LEU A 173 -20.62 -3.60 0.94
N SER A 174 -21.29 -4.75 1.13
CA SER A 174 -22.75 -4.82 1.25
C SER A 174 -23.30 -4.41 2.61
N ILE A 175 -22.48 -4.37 3.66
CA ILE A 175 -22.89 -3.78 4.95
C ILE A 175 -23.25 -2.29 4.79
N ASN A 176 -22.68 -1.61 3.78
CA ASN A 176 -22.98 -0.20 3.50
C ASN A 176 -24.10 0.03 2.47
N LYS A 177 -24.53 -0.98 1.70
CA LYS A 177 -25.64 -0.80 0.73
C LYS A 177 -27.01 -0.69 1.40
N SER A 178 -27.17 -1.21 2.63
CA SER A 178 -28.47 -1.23 3.32
C SER A 178 -28.95 0.13 3.87
N CYS A 179 -28.09 1.17 3.90
CA CYS A 179 -28.50 2.48 4.42
C CYS A 179 -29.06 3.44 3.36
N TYR A 180 -29.00 3.09 2.06
CA TYR A 180 -29.33 4.03 0.98
C TYR A 180 -30.75 3.89 0.39
N THR A 181 -31.61 3.03 0.95
CA THR A 181 -33.00 2.93 0.49
C THR A 181 -33.96 2.80 1.67
N THR A 182 -34.41 3.95 2.19
CA THR A 182 -35.78 4.30 2.62
C THR A 182 -35.67 5.51 3.56
N TYR A 183 -35.48 6.71 3.00
CA TYR A 183 -35.65 7.95 3.77
C TYR A 183 -37.16 8.17 3.92
N ASN A 184 -37.73 7.67 5.02
CA ASN A 184 -39.11 7.96 5.39
C ASN A 184 -39.13 9.32 6.14
N PRO A 185 -39.77 10.39 5.63
CA PRO A 185 -39.60 11.75 6.16
C PRO A 185 -40.20 12.01 7.55
N GLN A 186 -40.58 10.99 8.32
CA GLN A 186 -41.49 11.14 9.47
C GLN A 186 -40.95 10.70 10.84
N SER A 187 -39.63 10.58 11.03
CA SER A 187 -39.07 10.49 12.38
C SER A 187 -37.76 11.27 12.55
N CYS A 188 -37.82 12.60 12.51
CA CYS A 188 -36.70 13.45 12.91
C CYS A 188 -36.86 13.89 14.37
N HIS A 189 -36.21 13.17 15.29
CA HIS A 189 -35.74 13.83 16.51
C HIS A 189 -34.53 14.71 16.12
N PRO A 190 -34.51 16.01 16.45
CA PRO A 190 -33.37 16.86 16.15
C PRO A 190 -32.17 16.35 16.95
N LEU A 191 -31.18 15.77 16.27
CA LEU A 191 -29.92 15.37 16.88
C LEU A 191 -29.25 16.63 17.46
N SER A 192 -28.72 16.53 18.68
CA SER A 192 -27.88 17.58 19.24
C SER A 192 -26.72 17.88 18.28
N LYS A 193 -26.36 19.16 18.13
CA LYS A 193 -25.20 19.59 17.31
C LYS A 193 -23.92 18.82 17.66
N GLU A 194 -23.80 18.40 18.92
CA GLU A 194 -22.67 17.59 19.40
C GLU A 194 -22.70 16.17 18.83
N GLN A 195 -23.87 15.54 18.79
CA GLN A 195 -24.04 14.21 18.21
C GLN A 195 -23.74 14.20 16.71
N GLN A 196 -24.23 15.23 15.99
CA GLN A 196 -23.99 15.37 14.56
C GLN A 196 -22.50 15.56 14.26
N ARG A 197 -21.80 16.37 15.07
CA ARG A 197 -20.35 16.52 14.96
C ARG A 197 -19.62 15.20 15.21
N ASN A 198 -19.96 14.47 16.26
CA ASN A 198 -19.32 13.18 16.57
C ASN A 198 -19.52 12.14 15.46
N ASN A 199 -20.68 12.13 14.80
CA ASN A 199 -20.93 11.26 13.65
C ASN A 199 -20.02 11.61 12.46
N LEU A 200 -19.89 12.89 12.12
CA LEU A 200 -19.03 13.35 11.02
C LEU A 200 -17.54 13.02 11.26
N GLN A 201 -17.08 13.16 12.51
CA GLN A 201 -15.71 12.77 12.89
C GLN A 201 -15.49 11.28 12.71
N LYS A 202 -16.49 10.47 13.07
CA LYS A 202 -16.41 9.02 12.89
C LYS A 202 -16.41 8.63 11.41
N GLU A 203 -17.25 9.25 10.59
CA GLU A 203 -17.32 8.99 9.15
C GLU A 203 -16.01 9.34 8.44
N SER A 204 -15.48 10.54 8.66
CA SER A 204 -14.21 10.96 8.06
C SER A 204 -13.03 10.08 8.49
N LEU A 205 -13.01 9.62 9.75
CA LEU A 205 -12.01 8.67 10.23
C LEU A 205 -12.13 7.30 9.53
N ILE A 206 -13.36 6.79 9.37
CA ILE A 206 -13.62 5.52 8.66
C ILE A 206 -13.24 5.65 7.19
N PHE A 207 -13.57 6.76 6.55
CA PHE A 207 -13.20 7.04 5.17
C PHE A 207 -11.67 7.04 5.01
N MET A 208 -10.95 7.78 5.84
CA MET A 208 -9.48 7.80 5.82
C MET A 208 -8.88 6.41 6.06
N LYS A 209 -9.45 5.65 7.00
CA LYS A 209 -9.08 4.25 7.23
C LYS A 209 -9.24 3.41 5.97
N GLY A 210 -10.39 3.52 5.29
CA GLY A 210 -10.67 2.82 4.04
C GLY A 210 -9.66 3.17 2.94
N VAL A 211 -9.43 4.47 2.69
CA VAL A 211 -8.45 4.94 1.69
C VAL A 211 -7.05 4.39 1.98
N MET A 212 -6.62 4.45 3.24
CA MET A 212 -5.31 3.96 3.66
C MET A 212 -5.20 2.44 3.55
N ASP A 213 -6.21 1.69 3.97
CA ASP A 213 -6.22 0.23 3.85
C ASP A 213 -6.21 -0.19 2.38
N GLU A 214 -7.01 0.43 1.51
CA GLU A 214 -6.98 0.12 0.08
C GLU A 214 -5.58 0.35 -0.54
N CYS A 215 -4.94 1.46 -0.20
CA CYS A 215 -3.66 1.83 -0.82
C CYS A 215 -2.43 1.18 -0.17
N THR A 216 -2.52 0.73 1.09
CA THR A 216 -1.34 0.29 1.86
C THR A 216 -1.46 -1.10 2.44
N HIS A 217 -2.65 -1.69 2.50
CA HIS A 217 -2.79 -3.00 3.12
C HIS A 217 -2.10 -4.07 2.26
N VAL A 218 -1.11 -4.75 2.82
CA VAL A 218 -0.27 -5.74 2.14
C VAL A 218 -1.09 -6.89 1.53
N ALA A 219 -2.25 -7.21 2.11
CA ALA A 219 -3.16 -8.22 1.55
C ALA A 219 -3.77 -7.87 0.19
N ASN A 220 -3.68 -6.61 -0.24
CA ASN A 220 -4.08 -6.17 -1.58
C ASN A 220 -3.02 -6.47 -2.64
N PHE A 221 -1.86 -6.99 -2.22
CA PHE A 221 -0.75 -7.37 -3.08
C PHE A 221 -0.59 -8.89 -3.11
N SER A 222 0.15 -9.37 -4.11
CA SER A 222 0.44 -10.79 -4.23
C SER A 222 1.23 -11.30 -3.01
N VAL A 223 0.98 -12.56 -2.66
CA VAL A 223 1.78 -13.26 -1.65
C VAL A 223 3.18 -13.48 -2.24
N PRO A 224 4.26 -13.16 -1.51
CA PRO A 224 5.62 -13.47 -1.93
C PRO A 224 5.78 -14.95 -2.30
N VAL A 225 6.67 -15.25 -3.25
CA VAL A 225 6.84 -16.61 -3.80
C VAL A 225 7.11 -17.66 -2.72
N ASP A 226 7.86 -17.30 -1.69
CA ASP A 226 8.12 -18.17 -0.55
C ASP A 226 8.06 -17.42 0.79
N PRO A 227 6.89 -17.41 1.45
CA PRO A 227 6.73 -16.76 2.74
C PRO A 227 7.60 -17.35 3.87
N SER A 228 8.13 -18.57 3.73
CA SER A 228 8.96 -19.19 4.78
C SER A 228 10.33 -18.48 4.96
N LEU A 229 10.72 -17.68 3.98
CA LEU A 229 11.92 -16.83 4.02
C LEU A 229 11.68 -15.48 4.72
N ILE A 230 10.45 -15.21 5.17
CA ILE A 230 10.06 -13.93 5.74
C ILE A 230 10.13 -14.01 7.26
N ILE A 231 10.88 -13.08 7.87
CA ILE A 231 10.99 -12.94 9.33
C ILE A 231 10.63 -11.51 9.69
N VAL A 232 9.41 -11.31 10.17
CA VAL A 232 8.91 -10.01 10.63
C VAL A 232 9.38 -9.75 12.06
N VAL A 233 9.97 -8.59 12.33
CA VAL A 233 10.39 -8.23 13.70
C VAL A 233 9.48 -7.14 14.26
N GLN A 234 8.88 -7.35 15.43
CA GLN A 234 7.88 -6.46 16.02
C GLN A 234 8.17 -6.10 17.47
N ALA A 235 7.99 -4.82 17.80
CA ALA A 235 7.94 -4.37 19.19
C ALA A 235 6.58 -4.72 19.83
N LYS A 236 6.60 -5.30 21.03
CA LYS A 236 5.38 -5.64 21.76
C LYS A 236 4.59 -4.39 22.13
N GLU A 237 5.26 -3.35 22.61
CA GLU A 237 4.68 -2.11 23.11
C GLU A 237 4.74 -1.00 22.05
N ASP A 238 4.51 -1.35 20.78
CA ASP A 238 4.55 -0.40 19.67
C ASP A 238 3.33 0.53 19.65
N ALA A 239 3.54 1.80 20.00
CA ALA A 239 2.51 2.84 19.94
C ALA A 239 2.42 3.55 18.57
N TYR A 240 3.41 3.38 17.69
CA TYR A 240 3.41 3.94 16.34
C TYR A 240 2.61 3.08 15.38
N ILE A 241 2.66 1.75 15.56
CA ILE A 241 1.99 0.80 14.70
C ILE A 241 1.01 -0.06 15.51
N PRO A 242 -0.19 0.46 15.81
CA PRO A 242 -1.24 -0.32 16.45
C PRO A 242 -1.64 -1.52 15.59
N ARG A 243 -1.83 -2.66 16.25
CA ARG A 243 -2.19 -3.93 15.59
C ARG A 243 -3.63 -4.40 15.87
N THR A 244 -4.35 -3.71 16.74
CA THR A 244 -5.72 -4.09 17.12
C THR A 244 -6.67 -3.97 15.93
N GLY A 245 -7.40 -5.05 15.63
CA GLY A 245 -8.37 -5.07 14.53
C GLY A 245 -7.75 -5.03 13.14
N VAL A 246 -6.46 -5.36 13.02
CA VAL A 246 -5.73 -5.48 11.75
C VAL A 246 -5.33 -6.93 11.54
N ARG A 247 -5.47 -7.42 10.30
CA ARG A 247 -5.12 -8.79 9.94
C ARG A 247 -3.64 -9.08 10.17
N SER A 248 -3.34 -10.23 10.76
CA SER A 248 -1.96 -10.68 11.01
C SER A 248 -1.21 -10.94 9.70
N LEU A 249 0.10 -10.65 9.68
CA LEU A 249 0.96 -11.02 8.56
C LEU A 249 1.06 -12.54 8.35
N GLN A 250 0.92 -13.39 9.37
CA GLN A 250 0.87 -14.84 9.14
C GLN A 250 -0.38 -15.30 8.40
N GLU A 251 -1.50 -14.60 8.57
CA GLU A 251 -2.73 -14.92 7.84
C GLU A 251 -2.65 -14.46 6.38
N ILE A 252 -1.92 -13.37 6.12
CA ILE A 252 -1.71 -12.82 4.78
C ILE A 252 -0.63 -13.63 4.04
N TRP A 253 0.44 -14.00 4.74
CA TRP A 253 1.60 -14.73 4.25
C TRP A 253 1.83 -16.01 5.07
N PRO A 254 1.08 -17.10 4.77
CA PRO A 254 1.19 -18.35 5.50
C PRO A 254 2.62 -18.90 5.47
N GLY A 255 3.20 -19.12 6.65
CA GLY A 255 4.56 -19.63 6.81
C GLY A 255 5.61 -18.58 7.19
N CYS A 256 5.29 -17.28 7.17
CA CYS A 256 6.21 -16.26 7.69
C CYS A 256 6.35 -16.36 9.22
N GLU A 257 7.53 -16.03 9.74
CA GLU A 257 7.78 -15.93 11.17
C GLU A 257 7.52 -14.50 11.65
N ILE A 258 6.97 -14.35 12.87
CA ILE A 258 6.97 -13.06 13.58
C ILE A 258 7.75 -13.19 14.88
N ARG A 259 8.79 -12.38 15.01
CA ARG A 259 9.61 -12.24 16.22
C ARG A 259 9.19 -11.02 17.01
N TYR A 260 8.70 -11.25 18.21
CA TYR A 260 8.37 -10.18 19.14
C TYR A 260 9.58 -9.84 20.01
N LEU A 261 9.86 -8.55 20.17
CA LEU A 261 10.84 -8.02 21.10
C LEU A 261 10.18 -7.15 22.17
N GLU A 262 10.83 -7.08 23.34
CA GLU A 262 10.42 -6.21 24.44
C GLU A 262 10.76 -4.75 24.14
N GLY A 263 9.85 -3.85 24.54
CA GLY A 263 9.93 -2.41 24.32
C GLY A 263 8.99 -1.90 23.22
N GLY A 264 9.07 -0.59 22.97
CA GLY A 264 8.29 0.12 21.96
C GLY A 264 9.11 0.45 20.72
N HIS A 265 8.49 1.10 19.74
CA HIS A 265 9.07 1.35 18.42
C HIS A 265 10.47 2.00 18.47
N ILE A 266 10.60 3.10 19.22
CA ILE A 266 11.85 3.88 19.28
C ILE A 266 12.91 3.15 20.12
N SER A 267 12.53 2.56 21.25
CA SER A 267 13.50 1.84 22.08
C SER A 267 14.00 0.57 21.39
N ALA A 268 13.14 -0.11 20.63
CA ALA A 268 13.53 -1.21 19.76
C ALA A 268 14.53 -0.76 18.69
N TYR A 269 14.23 0.34 18.00
CA TYR A 269 15.13 0.91 17.00
C TYR A 269 16.49 1.28 17.60
N LEU A 270 16.55 1.93 18.75
CA LEU A 270 17.82 2.39 19.33
C LEU A 270 18.64 1.24 19.93
N PHE A 271 17.99 0.27 20.58
CA PHE A 271 18.68 -0.67 21.48
C PHE A 271 18.60 -2.14 21.07
N LYS A 272 17.82 -2.50 20.04
CA LYS A 272 17.60 -3.91 19.64
C LYS A 272 18.13 -4.25 18.24
N GLN A 273 18.99 -3.41 17.68
CA GLN A 273 19.62 -3.61 16.35
C GLN A 273 20.30 -4.97 16.16
N GLY A 274 20.84 -5.57 17.24
CA GLY A 274 21.40 -6.92 17.19
C GLY A 274 20.37 -7.98 16.78
N LEU A 275 19.12 -7.86 17.24
CA LEU A 275 18.04 -8.78 16.89
C LEU A 275 17.59 -8.61 15.44
N PHE A 276 17.66 -7.40 14.88
CA PHE A 276 17.36 -7.15 13.46
C PHE A 276 18.41 -7.84 12.57
N ARG A 277 19.70 -7.68 12.90
CA ARG A 277 20.78 -8.36 12.18
C ARG A 277 20.67 -9.88 12.29
N GLN A 278 20.31 -10.41 13.45
CA GLN A 278 20.09 -11.85 13.61
C GLN A 278 18.97 -12.35 12.70
N ALA A 279 17.84 -11.62 12.62
CA ALA A 279 16.75 -11.98 11.72
C ALA A 279 17.19 -11.97 10.23
N ILE A 280 18.06 -11.04 9.85
CA ILE A 280 18.66 -11.02 8.50
C ILE A 280 19.48 -12.29 8.26
N TYR A 281 20.43 -12.61 9.15
CA TYR A 281 21.24 -13.82 9.01
C TYR A 281 20.38 -15.08 8.90
N ASP A 282 19.41 -15.26 9.81
CA ASP A 282 18.54 -16.44 9.84
C ASP A 282 17.69 -16.58 8.55
N ALA A 283 17.22 -15.46 7.98
CA ALA A 283 16.44 -15.47 6.75
C ALA A 283 17.31 -15.87 5.54
N PHE A 284 18.56 -15.39 5.47
CA PHE A 284 19.51 -15.81 4.45
C PHE A 284 19.95 -17.26 4.61
N GLU A 285 20.16 -17.74 5.83
CA GLU A 285 20.44 -19.16 6.10
C GLU A 285 19.30 -20.06 5.61
N ARG A 286 18.04 -19.69 5.85
CA ARG A 286 16.88 -20.41 5.29
C ARG A 286 16.90 -20.46 3.77
N PHE A 287 17.23 -19.34 3.13
CA PHE A 287 17.34 -19.28 1.68
C PHE A 287 18.42 -20.22 1.17
N LEU A 288 19.63 -20.15 1.73
CA LEU A 288 20.74 -20.98 1.33
C LEU A 288 20.43 -22.47 1.52
N HIS A 289 19.85 -22.85 2.66
CA HIS A 289 19.46 -24.23 2.92
C HIS A 289 18.43 -24.77 1.92
N LYS A 290 17.51 -23.92 1.44
CA LYS A 290 16.41 -24.34 0.56
C LYS A 290 16.73 -24.23 -0.93
N TYR A 291 17.56 -23.27 -1.33
CA TYR A 291 17.75 -22.88 -2.73
C TYR A 291 19.20 -22.89 -3.22
N ALA A 292 20.21 -23.08 -2.35
CA ALA A 292 21.63 -23.08 -2.75
C ALA A 292 22.22 -24.49 -2.96
N ASN A 293 21.38 -25.50 -3.18
CA ASN A 293 21.78 -26.85 -3.58
C ASN A 293 21.60 -27.06 -5.09
#